data_AF-A0A2V9I9Q9-F1
#
_entry.id   AF-A0A2V9I9Q9-F1
#
_cell.length_a   1.000
_cell.length_b   1.000
_cell.length_c   1.000
_cell.angle_alpha   90.00
_cell.angle_beta   90.00
_cell.angle_gamma   90.00
#
_symmetry.space_group_name_H-M   'P 1'
#
loop_
_entity.id
_entity.type
_entity.pdbx_description
1 polymer ?
#
loop_
_entity_poly.entity_id
_entity_poly.type
_entity_poly.pdbx_seq_one_letter_code
_entity_poly.pdbx_strand_id
1 'polypeptide(L)'
;MSEELHELHEHAEEAHHDPGLAPVTITMAILAVLVAAVSLLGHRAHTEELLNQSRASDHWAEYQAKNIRRHTYELFLDLMSTMDLKDSAQVVKVKEKYSHEIERYDDQKQEIQSEARKYEKEVALEQRKADRFDLG
;
A
#
# COMPACT_ATOMS: atom_id res chain seq x y z
N MET A 1 -25.82 17.99 -13.96
CA MET A 1 -26.39 16.90 -13.14
C MET A 1 -27.91 16.84 -13.15
N SER A 2 -28.69 17.85 -12.71
CA SER A 2 -30.17 17.73 -12.79
C SER A 2 -30.71 17.88 -14.21
N GLU A 3 -30.09 18.74 -15.03
CA GLU A 3 -30.48 18.93 -16.44
C GLU A 3 -30.13 17.70 -17.30
N GLU A 4 -28.92 17.14 -17.17
CA GLU A 4 -28.50 15.93 -17.92
C GLU A 4 -29.38 14.71 -17.62
N LEU A 5 -29.85 14.57 -16.38
CA LEU A 5 -30.80 13.51 -16.01
C LEU A 5 -32.20 13.73 -16.59
N HIS A 6 -32.59 14.99 -16.79
CA HIS A 6 -33.87 15.34 -17.39
C HIS A 6 -33.85 15.09 -18.92
N GLU A 7 -32.75 15.47 -19.57
CA GLU A 7 -32.53 15.26 -21.01
C GLU A 7 -32.41 13.75 -21.36
N LEU A 8 -31.74 12.97 -20.50
CA LEU A 8 -31.73 11.50 -20.61
C LEU A 8 -33.12 10.87 -20.45
N HIS A 9 -33.98 11.47 -19.62
CA HIS A 9 -35.35 11.00 -19.42
C HIS A 9 -36.23 11.30 -20.65
N GLU A 10 -36.08 12.49 -21.22
CA GLU A 10 -36.79 12.92 -22.43
C GLU A 10 -36.41 12.05 -23.65
N HIS A 11 -35.13 11.75 -23.83
CA HIS A 11 -34.67 10.82 -24.88
C HIS A 11 -35.14 9.37 -24.66
N ALA A 12 -35.31 8.94 -23.41
CA ALA A 12 -35.85 7.61 -23.10
C ALA A 12 -37.34 7.50 -23.42
N GLU A 13 -38.09 8.60 -23.27
CA GLU A 13 -39.51 8.69 -23.61
C GLU A 13 -39.74 8.74 -25.13
N GLU A 14 -38.85 9.41 -25.87
CA GLU A 14 -38.88 9.46 -27.34
C GLU A 14 -38.54 8.10 -27.98
N ALA A 15 -37.65 7.32 -27.37
CA ALA A 15 -37.33 5.95 -27.79
C ALA A 15 -38.50 4.96 -27.68
N HIS A 16 -39.53 5.27 -26.88
CA HIS A 16 -40.73 4.45 -26.73
C HIS A 16 -41.72 4.58 -27.90
N HIS A 17 -41.65 5.68 -28.66
CA HIS A 17 -42.59 5.97 -29.73
C HIS A 17 -42.14 5.49 -31.13
N ASP A 18 -40.88 5.05 -31.28
CA ASP A 18 -40.33 4.65 -32.57
C ASP A 18 -39.77 3.20 -32.53
N PRO A 19 -40.46 2.20 -33.12
CA PRO A 19 -40.04 0.79 -33.05
C PRO A 19 -38.70 0.51 -33.76
N GLY A 20 -38.14 1.47 -34.50
CA GLY A 20 -36.79 1.42 -35.07
C GLY A 20 -35.66 1.65 -34.06
N LEU A 21 -35.96 2.17 -32.86
CA LEU A 21 -34.97 2.46 -31.81
C LEU A 21 -34.77 1.30 -30.82
N ALA A 22 -35.64 0.29 -30.84
CA ALA A 22 -35.52 -0.92 -30.02
C ALA A 22 -34.17 -1.66 -30.12
N PRO A 23 -33.54 -1.85 -31.29
CA PRO A 23 -32.20 -2.45 -31.35
C PRO A 23 -31.13 -1.54 -30.74
N VAL A 24 -31.28 -0.21 -30.83
CA VAL A 24 -30.32 0.76 -30.28
C VAL A 24 -30.35 0.74 -28.75
N THR A 25 -31.54 0.75 -28.13
CA THR A 25 -31.69 0.70 -26.67
C THR A 25 -31.16 -0.61 -26.06
N ILE A 26 -31.33 -1.75 -26.76
CA ILE A 26 -30.74 -3.03 -26.34
C ILE A 26 -29.21 -2.98 -26.38
N THR A 27 -28.61 -2.44 -27.45
CA THR A 27 -27.15 -2.32 -27.52
C THR A 27 -26.58 -1.37 -26.46
N MET A 28 -27.28 -0.28 -26.16
CA MET A 28 -26.92 0.65 -25.10
C MET A 28 -27.01 -0.01 -23.72
N ALA A 29 -28.03 -0.84 -23.46
CA ALA A 29 -28.15 -1.60 -22.23
C ALA A 29 -27.01 -2.63 -22.06
N ILE A 30 -26.63 -3.34 -23.13
CA ILE A 30 -25.51 -4.29 -23.11
C ILE A 30 -24.19 -3.56 -22.81
N LEU A 31 -23.94 -2.43 -23.47
CA LEU A 31 -22.75 -1.60 -23.21
C LEU A 31 -22.74 -1.07 -21.77
N ALA A 32 -23.88 -0.61 -21.25
CA ALA A 32 -23.99 -0.15 -19.88
C ALA A 32 -23.67 -1.25 -18.86
N VAL A 33 -24.15 -2.48 -19.09
CA VAL A 33 -23.82 -3.65 -18.24
C VAL A 33 -22.34 -4.00 -18.32
N LEU A 34 -21.73 -3.95 -19.51
CA LEU A 34 -20.29 -4.18 -19.67
C LEU A 34 -19.46 -3.11 -18.94
N VAL A 35 -19.82 -1.83 -19.08
CA VAL A 35 -19.16 -0.72 -18.37
C VAL A 35 -19.33 -0.86 -16.86
N ALA A 36 -20.52 -1.22 -16.38
CA ALA A 36 -20.76 -1.47 -14.96
C ALA A 36 -19.94 -2.67 -14.45
N ALA A 37 -19.84 -3.76 -15.23
CA ALA A 37 -19.04 -4.92 -14.88
C ALA A 37 -17.55 -4.58 -14.81
N VAL A 38 -17.01 -3.87 -15.80
CA VAL A 38 -15.61 -3.39 -15.81
C VAL A 38 -15.35 -2.45 -14.64
N SER A 39 -16.29 -1.54 -14.35
CA SER A 39 -16.17 -0.60 -13.22
C SER A 39 -16.16 -1.33 -11.87
N LEU A 40 -16.97 -2.38 -11.72
CA LEU A 40 -17.03 -3.19 -10.50
C LEU A 40 -15.76 -4.03 -10.32
N LEU A 41 -15.19 -4.56 -11.40
CA LEU A 41 -13.90 -5.29 -11.36
C LEU A 41 -12.74 -4.35 -11.05
N GLY A 42 -12.68 -3.16 -11.69
CA GLY A 42 -11.64 -2.17 -11.44
C GLY A 42 -11.63 -1.66 -9.99
N HIS A 43 -12.80 -1.54 -9.36
CA HIS A 43 -12.87 -1.16 -7.95
C HIS A 43 -12.28 -2.24 -7.02
N ARG A 44 -12.48 -3.53 -7.31
CA ARG A 44 -11.88 -4.62 -6.53
C ARG A 44 -10.37 -4.70 -6.71
N ALA A 45 -9.88 -4.58 -7.95
CA ALA A 45 -8.45 -4.59 -8.25
C ALA A 45 -7.72 -3.44 -7.54
N HIS A 46 -8.25 -2.21 -7.61
CA HIS A 46 -7.67 -1.07 -6.88
C HIS A 46 -7.71 -1.23 -5.36
N THR A 47 -8.73 -1.88 -4.81
CA THR A 47 -8.82 -2.09 -3.36
C THR A 47 -7.76 -3.09 -2.88
N GLU A 48 -7.53 -4.17 -3.61
CA GLU A 48 -6.51 -5.17 -3.28
C GLU A 48 -5.10 -4.62 -3.48
N GLU A 49 -4.86 -3.88 -4.56
CA GLU A 49 -3.58 -3.21 -4.80
C GLU A 49 -3.27 -2.20 -3.69
N LEU A 50 -4.23 -1.35 -3.33
CA LEU A 50 -4.05 -0.35 -2.27
C LEU A 50 -3.80 -1.00 -0.91
N LEU A 51 -4.50 -2.09 -0.59
CA LEU A 51 -4.29 -2.84 0.66
C LEU A 51 -2.86 -3.42 0.72
N ASN A 52 -2.40 -4.02 -0.38
CA ASN A 52 -1.06 -4.60 -0.47
C ASN A 52 0.02 -3.52 -0.40
N GLN A 53 -0.17 -2.39 -1.07
CA GLN A 53 0.71 -1.23 -0.98
C GLN A 53 0.75 -0.66 0.45
N SER A 54 -0.39 -0.57 1.13
CA SER A 54 -0.47 -0.13 2.53
C SER A 54 0.34 -1.05 3.45
N ARG A 55 0.21 -2.38 3.30
CA ARG A 55 0.97 -3.35 4.09
C ARG A 55 2.48 -3.22 3.88
N ALA A 56 2.92 -3.08 2.62
CA ALA A 56 4.33 -2.85 2.32
C ALA A 56 4.85 -1.56 2.97
N SER A 57 4.07 -0.47 2.90
CA SER A 57 4.39 0.80 3.56
C SER A 57 4.50 0.65 5.08
N ASP A 58 3.59 -0.10 5.72
CA ASP A 58 3.61 -0.33 7.17
C ASP A 58 4.88 -1.07 7.60
N HIS A 59 5.30 -2.10 6.87
CA HIS A 59 6.54 -2.83 7.15
C HIS A 59 7.78 -1.94 7.01
N TRP A 60 7.82 -1.08 5.99
CA TRP A 60 8.91 -0.10 5.85
C TRP A 60 8.90 0.94 6.97
N ALA A 61 7.73 1.38 7.42
CA ALA A 61 7.62 2.29 8.56
C ALA A 61 8.15 1.64 9.85
N GLU A 62 7.85 0.37 10.09
CA GLU A 62 8.41 -0.37 11.23
C GLU A 62 9.93 -0.48 11.15
N TYR A 63 10.47 -0.84 9.97
CA TYR A 63 11.91 -0.88 9.73
C TYR A 63 12.58 0.46 10.08
N GLN A 64 12.00 1.57 9.61
CA GLN A 64 12.53 2.91 9.88
C GLN A 64 12.50 3.23 11.38
N ALA A 65 11.41 2.90 12.08
CA ALA A 65 11.30 3.12 13.52
C ALA A 65 12.36 2.34 14.31
N LYS A 66 12.63 1.09 13.93
CA LYS A 66 13.69 0.26 14.54
C LYS A 66 15.08 0.82 14.24
N ASN A 67 15.32 1.26 13.01
CA ASN A 67 16.59 1.84 12.60
C ASN A 67 16.89 3.14 13.35
N ILE A 68 15.91 4.04 13.51
CA ILE A 68 16.04 5.26 14.31
C ILE A 68 16.40 4.88 15.76
N ARG A 69 15.71 3.92 16.36
CA ARG A 69 15.98 3.51 17.74
C ARG A 69 17.40 2.95 17.93
N ARG A 70 17.86 2.11 17.01
CA ARG A 70 19.25 1.61 16.97
C ARG A 70 20.24 2.78 16.89
N HIS A 71 20.02 3.69 15.95
CA HIS A 71 20.91 4.83 15.75
C HIS A 71 20.94 5.77 16.96
N THR A 72 19.82 5.95 17.65
CA THR A 72 19.78 6.68 18.92
C THR A 72 20.68 6.02 19.98
N TYR A 73 20.70 4.70 20.09
CA TYR A 73 21.62 4.01 21.01
C TYR A 73 23.09 4.16 20.59
N GLU A 74 23.39 4.10 19.29
CA GLU A 74 24.74 4.36 18.76
C GLU A 74 25.20 5.79 19.11
N LEU A 75 24.34 6.79 18.90
CA LEU A 75 24.63 8.18 19.26
C LEU A 75 24.84 8.36 20.76
N PHE A 76 24.07 7.65 21.60
CA PHE A 76 24.29 7.68 23.06
C PHE A 76 25.64 7.07 23.44
N LEU A 77 26.05 5.96 22.82
CA LEU A 77 27.36 5.36 23.05
C LEU A 77 28.49 6.29 22.61
N ASP A 78 28.36 6.91 21.44
CA ASP A 78 29.34 7.86 20.90
C ASP A 78 29.47 9.09 21.81
N LEU A 79 28.34 9.65 22.26
CA LEU A 79 28.31 10.74 23.23
C LEU A 79 28.95 10.34 24.57
N MET A 80 28.67 9.15 25.09
CA MET A 80 29.31 8.65 26.31
C MET A 80 30.82 8.39 26.13
N SER A 81 31.27 8.14 24.90
CA SER A 81 32.70 7.98 24.60
C SER A 81 33.46 9.30 24.52
N THR A 82 32.77 10.39 24.18
CA THR A 82 33.34 11.75 24.08
C THR A 82 33.26 12.55 25.38
N MET A 83 32.32 12.19 26.27
CA MET A 83 32.27 12.74 27.62
C MET A 83 33.36 12.12 28.50
N ASP A 84 34.09 12.94 29.27
CA ASP A 84 35.06 12.49 30.29
C ASP A 84 34.33 11.91 31.52
N LEU A 85 33.60 10.82 31.28
CA LEU A 85 32.91 10.06 32.30
C LEU A 85 33.96 9.20 33.00
N LYS A 86 34.13 9.38 34.32
CA LYS A 86 34.88 8.41 35.13
C LYS A 86 34.34 7.01 34.84
N ASP A 87 35.22 6.07 34.47
CA ASP A 87 34.91 4.65 34.26
C ASP A 87 34.47 3.98 35.57
N SER A 88 33.29 4.35 36.03
CA SER A 88 32.59 3.67 37.11
C SER A 88 31.96 2.39 36.56
N ALA A 89 31.75 1.39 37.42
CA ALA A 89 31.09 0.14 37.05
C ALA A 89 29.70 0.35 36.41
N GLN A 90 29.04 1.49 36.68
CA GLN A 90 27.77 1.86 36.04
C GLN A 90 27.92 2.27 34.57
N VAL A 91 29.00 2.98 34.22
CA VAL A 91 29.28 3.37 32.83
C VAL A 91 29.54 2.14 31.96
N VAL A 92 30.32 1.19 32.47
CA VAL A 92 30.61 -0.08 31.78
C VAL A 92 29.31 -0.88 31.54
N LYS A 93 28.46 -1.02 32.56
CA LYS A 93 27.17 -1.71 32.43
C LYS A 93 26.23 -1.06 31.41
N VAL A 94 26.20 0.27 31.34
CA VAL A 94 25.37 0.99 30.36
C VAL A 94 25.92 0.80 28.94
N LYS A 95 27.24 0.88 28.75
CA LYS A 95 27.88 0.62 27.46
C LYS A 95 27.57 -0.79 26.94
N GLU A 96 27.70 -1.79 27.80
CA GLU A 96 27.42 -3.19 27.45
C GLU A 96 25.93 -3.41 27.12
N LYS A 97 25.03 -2.85 27.94
CA LYS A 97 23.58 -2.91 27.68
C LYS A 97 23.22 -2.29 26.33
N TYR A 98 23.73 -1.10 26.00
CA TYR A 98 23.40 -0.44 24.74
C TYR A 98 24.04 -1.15 23.54
N SER A 99 25.22 -1.72 23.70
CA SER A 99 25.85 -2.55 22.65
C SER A 99 25.01 -3.78 22.34
N HIS A 100 24.52 -4.49 23.37
CA HIS A 100 23.61 -5.63 23.19
C HIS A 100 22.27 -5.19 22.55
N GLU A 101 21.71 -4.05 22.96
CA GLU A 101 20.47 -3.54 22.36
C GLU A 101 20.66 -3.23 20.86
N ILE A 102 21.80 -2.65 20.47
CA ILE A 102 22.14 -2.37 19.07
C ILE A 102 22.20 -3.65 18.25
N GLU A 103 22.87 -4.70 18.75
CA GLU A 103 22.96 -6.00 18.07
C GLU A 103 21.57 -6.62 17.89
N ARG A 104 20.76 -6.65 18.96
CA ARG A 104 19.38 -7.15 18.90
C ARG A 104 18.52 -6.38 17.89
N TYR A 105 18.66 -5.06 17.83
CA TYR A 105 17.92 -4.25 16.86
C TYR A 105 18.43 -4.42 15.43
N ASP A 106 19.71 -4.74 15.23
CA ASP A 106 20.24 -5.01 13.89
C ASP A 106 19.70 -6.34 13.34
N ASP A 107 19.64 -7.38 14.18
CA ASP A 107 19.03 -8.67 13.83
C ASP A 107 17.54 -8.52 13.49
N GLN A 108 16.77 -7.86 14.36
CA GLN A 108 15.34 -7.59 14.11
C GLN A 108 15.13 -6.79 12.82
N LYS A 109 16.01 -5.84 12.53
CA LYS A 109 15.93 -5.01 11.33
C LYS A 109 16.19 -5.84 10.07
N GLN A 110 17.13 -6.79 10.11
CA GLN A 110 17.37 -7.71 8.99
C GLN A 110 16.18 -8.63 8.74
N GLU A 111 15.55 -9.13 9.80
CA GLU A 111 14.34 -9.95 9.71
C GLU A 111 13.18 -9.17 9.08
N ILE A 112 12.88 -7.97 9.59
CA ILE A 112 11.83 -7.08 9.05
C ILE A 112 12.12 -6.71 7.59
N GLN A 113 13.39 -6.44 7.23
CA GLN A 113 13.76 -6.17 5.84
C GLN A 113 13.54 -7.39 4.93
N SER A 114 13.85 -8.59 5.42
CA SER A 114 13.64 -9.83 4.68
C SER A 114 12.14 -10.07 4.45
N GLU A 115 11.32 -9.88 5.47
CA GLU A 115 9.86 -9.98 5.36
C GLU A 115 9.28 -8.91 4.43
N ALA A 116 9.67 -7.65 4.58
CA ALA A 116 9.22 -6.57 3.68
C ALA A 116 9.53 -6.91 2.21
N ARG A 117 10.74 -7.42 1.92
CA ARG A 117 11.12 -7.86 0.57
C ARG A 117 10.36 -9.10 0.08
N LYS A 118 9.94 -9.99 0.98
CA LYS A 118 9.07 -11.13 0.62
C LYS A 118 7.69 -10.62 0.22
N TYR A 119 7.09 -9.74 1.01
CA TYR A 119 5.81 -9.14 0.69
C TYR A 119 5.86 -8.33 -0.60
N GLU A 120 6.89 -7.52 -0.85
CA GLU A 120 7.07 -6.82 -2.13
C GLU A 120 7.13 -7.79 -3.32
N LYS A 121 7.79 -8.94 -3.18
CA LYS A 121 7.83 -9.96 -4.23
C LYS A 121 6.47 -10.60 -4.47
N GLU A 122 5.73 -10.89 -3.41
CA GLU A 122 4.37 -11.43 -3.53
C GLU A 122 3.43 -10.42 -4.20
N VAL A 123 3.49 -9.16 -3.79
CA VAL A 123 2.72 -8.07 -4.43
C VAL A 123 3.09 -7.92 -5.90
N ALA A 124 4.38 -7.92 -6.24
CA ALA A 124 4.83 -7.84 -7.63
C ALA A 124 4.40 -9.04 -8.47
N LEU A 125 4.27 -10.24 -7.87
CA LEU A 125 3.76 -11.42 -8.55
C LEU A 125 2.26 -11.33 -8.81
N GLU A 126 1.48 -10.84 -7.85
CA GLU A 126 0.04 -10.64 -8.01
C GLU A 126 -0.28 -9.48 -8.97
N GLN A 127 0.45 -8.36 -8.90
CA GLN A 127 0.36 -7.27 -9.88
C GLN A 127 0.64 -7.79 -11.29
N ARG A 128 1.72 -8.55 -11.51
CA ARG A 128 2.01 -9.15 -12.83
C ARG A 128 0.92 -10.08 -13.35
N LYS A 129 0.17 -10.74 -12.46
CA LYS A 129 -0.99 -11.56 -12.86
C LYS A 129 -2.16 -10.65 -13.22
N ALA A 130 -2.44 -9.62 -12.42
CA ALA A 130 -3.49 -8.63 -12.67
C ALA A 130 -3.27 -7.86 -13.97
N ASP A 131 -2.05 -7.35 -14.23
CA ASP A 131 -1.66 -6.66 -15.47
C ASP A 131 -1.90 -7.51 -16.72
N ARG A 132 -1.77 -8.84 -16.59
CA ARG A 132 -2.05 -9.77 -17.70
C ARG A 132 -3.54 -9.81 -18.05
N PHE A 133 -4.43 -9.54 -17.09
CA PHE A 133 -5.87 -9.46 -17.32
C PHE A 133 -6.33 -8.06 -17.74
N ASP A 134 -5.60 -7.00 -17.37
CA ASP A 134 -5.98 -5.62 -17.70
C ASP A 134 -5.63 -5.17 -19.13
N LEU A 135 -4.96 -6.02 -19.93
CA LEU A 135 -4.67 -5.74 -21.35
C LEU A 135 -4.11 -4.33 -21.63
N GLY A 136 -3.11 -3.90 -20.86
CA GLY A 136 -2.19 -2.81 -21.24
C GLY A 136 -2.66 -1.39 -20.97
#